data_AF-A0A517SUE9-F1
#
_entry.id   AF-A0A517SUE9-F1
#
_cell.length_a   1.000
_cell.length_b   1.000
_cell.length_c   1.000
_cell.angle_alpha   90.00
_cell.angle_beta   90.00
_cell.angle_gamma   90.00
#
_symmetry.space_group_name_H-M   'P 1'
#
loop_
_entity.id
_entity.type
_entity.pdbx_description
1 polymer ?
#
loop_
_entity_poly.entity_id
_entity_poly.type
_entity_poly.pdbx_seq_one_letter_code
_entity_poly.pdbx_strand_id
1 'polypeptide(L)'
;MIRFIVVLISIATLWPTAVTMGDQPVDDKQTPIRVRSNGFPKTAFEYAKLVEPDLGVPPTVNLDEAVEIPLYVKGVQRYGNLGRTCDNPSFLGKDTVSGSTLQRYEGRTADGEPLPNVIWISFARNSSSRFDAVVGSVQMIGYNQESGATAFFESCDRIEPWVKLDKETLRMRGTLPGIEDQNGFNEAFRTPGAVQCVQCHQADPFITNDFINAAKIPGTDETVVPKLDADSPYYVIGGENWDMRTVFVDGNRCFECHRVGMTTMTMFMQNGWNPNQHMPPDDPGRLKEDLSQLLQVWRKGPDNFKGADWIIPPARGEQRKLVEADYPNKASFNNPGRSFDGNAKQNKGRFEDRVDDRQLSDVQRQEIRQLLKDVDDVDTRKEFEDWFEKMGMDESALRKLRAISNGKDAK
;
A
#
# COMPACT_ATOMS: atom_id res chain seq x y z
N MET A 1 -9.64 85.20 -48.68
CA MET A 1 -9.95 83.97 -47.92
C MET A 1 -9.31 82.81 -48.66
N ILE A 2 -8.13 82.42 -48.20
CA ILE A 2 -7.09 81.80 -49.03
C ILE A 2 -6.92 80.34 -48.58
N ARG A 3 -7.13 79.40 -49.51
CA ARG A 3 -6.66 78.02 -49.40
C ARG A 3 -5.56 77.84 -50.44
N PHE A 4 -4.31 77.91 -50.01
CA PHE A 4 -3.16 77.56 -50.84
C PHE A 4 -2.83 76.09 -50.64
N ILE A 5 -2.81 75.38 -51.76
CA ILE A 5 -2.05 74.16 -51.99
C ILE A 5 -0.59 74.60 -52.17
N VAL A 6 0.36 74.03 -51.43
CA VAL A 6 1.76 73.88 -51.88
C VAL A 6 2.35 72.59 -51.27
N VAL A 7 2.84 71.75 -52.18
CA VAL A 7 3.66 70.55 -52.00
C VAL A 7 5.08 70.94 -51.59
N LEU A 8 5.79 70.14 -50.79
CA LEU A 8 7.16 69.64 -51.06
C LEU A 8 7.80 68.93 -49.84
N ILE A 9 8.17 67.66 -50.11
CA ILE A 9 9.40 66.93 -49.76
C ILE A 9 9.80 66.81 -48.28
N SER A 10 9.95 65.56 -47.83
CA SER A 10 11.22 65.08 -47.27
C SER A 10 11.37 63.57 -47.32
N ILE A 11 12.64 63.19 -47.46
CA ILE A 11 13.21 61.92 -47.91
C ILE A 11 13.19 60.86 -46.81
N ALA A 12 12.91 59.63 -47.27
CA ALA A 12 13.22 58.32 -46.72
C ALA A 12 14.04 58.20 -45.41
N THR A 13 13.48 57.47 -44.45
CA THR A 13 14.22 56.57 -43.56
C THR A 13 13.53 55.21 -43.51
N LEU A 14 14.36 54.17 -43.66
CA LEU A 14 13.99 52.75 -43.78
C LEU A 14 13.42 52.20 -42.47
N TRP A 15 12.19 51.70 -42.49
CA TRP A 15 11.64 50.75 -41.51
C TRP A 15 11.26 49.46 -42.27
N PRO A 16 11.82 48.30 -41.96
CA PRO A 16 11.26 47.05 -42.44
C PRO A 16 9.99 46.74 -41.66
N THR A 17 8.89 46.66 -42.40
CA THR A 17 7.57 46.19 -41.99
C THR A 17 7.65 44.82 -41.32
N ALA A 18 6.92 44.71 -40.20
CA ALA A 18 6.65 43.47 -39.51
C ALA A 18 6.15 42.40 -40.49
N VAL A 19 6.91 41.32 -40.60
CA VAL A 19 6.48 40.09 -41.24
C VAL A 19 5.53 39.40 -40.28
N THR A 20 4.31 39.19 -40.74
CA THR A 20 3.35 38.25 -40.15
C THR A 20 3.98 36.87 -40.05
N MET A 21 4.41 36.47 -38.85
CA MET A 21 4.67 35.07 -38.56
C MET A 21 3.32 34.40 -38.37
N GLY A 22 2.95 33.59 -39.37
CA GLY A 22 1.77 32.75 -39.32
C GLY A 22 1.87 31.77 -38.16
N ASP A 23 0.69 31.43 -37.65
CA ASP A 23 0.44 30.31 -36.75
C ASP A 23 1.20 29.07 -37.24
N GLN A 24 2.25 28.71 -36.53
CA GLN A 24 2.76 27.35 -36.60
C GLN A 24 1.87 26.50 -35.70
N PRO A 25 1.29 25.40 -36.22
CA PRO A 25 0.55 24.48 -35.38
C PRO A 25 1.52 23.91 -34.35
N VAL A 26 1.15 24.02 -33.07
CA VAL A 26 1.81 23.31 -31.97
C VAL A 26 1.62 21.82 -32.26
N ASP A 27 2.69 21.18 -32.74
CA ASP A 27 2.75 19.72 -32.94
C ASP A 27 2.78 19.07 -31.56
N ASP A 28 1.59 18.82 -31.00
CA ASP A 28 1.33 18.14 -29.74
C ASP A 28 1.60 16.63 -29.85
N LYS A 29 2.77 16.28 -30.38
CA LYS A 29 3.26 14.90 -30.35
C LYS A 29 3.84 14.64 -28.98
N GLN A 30 2.96 14.35 -28.02
CA GLN A 30 3.32 13.59 -26.84
C GLN A 30 4.16 12.40 -27.28
N THR A 31 5.40 12.34 -26.78
CA THR A 31 6.26 11.19 -27.03
C THR A 31 5.54 9.96 -26.48
N PRO A 32 5.37 8.87 -27.25
CA PRO A 32 4.60 7.72 -26.80
C PRO A 32 5.20 7.18 -25.51
N ILE A 33 4.38 7.12 -24.46
CA ILE A 33 4.76 6.62 -23.14
C ILE A 33 5.31 5.20 -23.31
N ARG A 34 6.56 4.96 -22.88
CA ARG A 34 7.19 3.64 -23.02
C ARG A 34 6.67 2.72 -21.93
N VAL A 35 5.67 1.91 -22.29
CA VAL A 35 5.05 0.90 -21.41
C VAL A 35 5.96 -0.32 -21.28
N ARG A 36 6.16 -0.81 -20.05
CA ARG A 36 6.84 -2.07 -19.73
C ARG A 36 5.93 -3.25 -20.04
N SER A 37 6.48 -4.47 -20.10
CA SER A 37 5.69 -5.69 -20.34
C SER A 37 4.58 -5.95 -19.33
N ASN A 38 4.62 -5.30 -18.15
CA ASN A 38 3.61 -5.39 -17.11
C ASN A 38 2.50 -4.33 -17.23
N GLY A 39 2.46 -3.53 -18.30
CA GLY A 39 1.40 -2.52 -18.54
C GLY A 39 1.70 -1.12 -17.98
N PHE A 40 2.78 -0.97 -17.20
CA PHE A 40 3.11 0.31 -16.55
C PHE A 40 4.23 1.07 -17.27
N PRO A 41 4.21 2.41 -17.26
CA PRO A 41 5.34 3.22 -17.73
C PRO A 41 6.63 2.96 -16.95
N LYS A 42 7.76 3.45 -17.46
CA LYS A 42 9.05 3.20 -16.81
C LYS A 42 9.27 4.04 -15.57
N THR A 43 8.73 5.24 -15.56
CA THR A 43 8.93 6.20 -14.48
C THR A 43 7.62 6.53 -13.79
N ALA A 44 7.67 6.94 -12.52
CA ALA A 44 6.46 7.33 -11.79
C ALA A 44 5.79 8.55 -12.43
N PHE A 45 6.57 9.50 -12.96
CA PHE A 45 6.06 10.68 -13.65
C PHE A 45 5.31 10.31 -14.94
N GLU A 46 5.85 9.41 -15.77
CA GLU A 46 5.13 8.92 -16.95
C GLU A 46 3.82 8.22 -16.57
N TYR A 47 3.81 7.52 -15.43
CA TYR A 47 2.58 6.93 -14.89
C TYR A 47 1.61 7.97 -14.36
N ALA A 48 2.09 9.04 -13.71
CA ALA A 48 1.27 10.19 -13.34
C ALA A 48 0.58 10.79 -14.58
N LYS A 49 1.29 10.93 -15.70
CA LYS A 49 0.71 11.39 -16.97
C LYS A 49 -0.30 10.40 -17.58
N LEU A 50 -0.07 9.10 -17.42
CA LEU A 50 -1.03 8.08 -17.87
C LEU A 50 -2.36 8.16 -17.10
N VAL A 51 -2.32 8.45 -15.80
CA VAL A 51 -3.51 8.45 -14.93
C VAL A 51 -4.22 9.79 -14.85
N GLU A 52 -3.55 10.87 -15.24
CA GLU A 52 -4.03 12.26 -15.18
C GLU A 52 -5.43 12.47 -15.80
N PRO A 53 -5.79 11.86 -16.95
CA PRO A 53 -7.12 12.06 -17.53
C PRO A 53 -8.28 11.54 -16.65
N ASP A 54 -8.04 10.51 -15.83
CA ASP A 54 -9.06 9.87 -14.99
C ASP A 54 -9.04 10.37 -13.54
N LEU A 55 -7.86 10.75 -13.05
CA LEU A 55 -7.59 11.03 -11.63
C LEU A 55 -6.99 12.41 -11.35
N GLY A 56 -6.73 13.21 -12.39
CA GLY A 56 -5.95 14.41 -12.26
C GLY A 56 -4.53 14.13 -11.76
N VAL A 57 -3.91 15.16 -11.21
CA VAL A 57 -2.52 15.13 -10.77
C VAL A 57 -2.41 14.47 -9.38
N PRO A 58 -1.46 13.53 -9.18
CA PRO A 58 -1.13 13.03 -7.85
C PRO A 58 -0.65 14.18 -6.94
N PRO A 59 -1.15 14.29 -5.70
CA PRO A 59 -0.79 15.38 -4.81
C PRO A 59 0.67 15.27 -4.32
N THR A 60 1.28 16.42 -4.01
CA THR A 60 2.51 16.47 -3.22
C THR A 60 2.20 16.00 -1.79
N VAL A 61 2.85 14.92 -1.35
CA VAL A 61 2.57 14.33 -0.04
C VAL A 61 3.32 15.09 1.05
N ASN A 62 2.57 15.81 1.90
CA ASN A 62 3.10 16.48 3.09
C ASN A 62 2.69 15.74 4.38
N LEU A 63 3.65 15.06 5.02
CA LEU A 63 3.41 14.27 6.23
C LEU A 63 3.23 15.14 7.49
N ASP A 64 3.65 16.41 7.43
CA ASP A 64 3.44 17.36 8.52
C ASP A 64 1.95 17.73 8.65
N GLU A 65 1.22 17.71 7.54
CA GLU A 65 -0.22 17.97 7.45
C GLU A 65 -1.07 16.70 7.59
N ALA A 66 -0.45 15.52 7.48
CA ALA A 66 -1.14 14.24 7.57
C ALA A 66 -1.63 13.94 9.00
N VAL A 67 -2.69 13.14 9.09
CA VAL A 67 -3.24 12.62 10.35
C VAL A 67 -2.39 11.45 10.83
N GLU A 68 -1.84 11.53 12.03
CA GLU A 68 -1.19 10.38 12.66
C GLU A 68 -2.24 9.32 13.04
N ILE A 69 -1.96 8.05 12.76
CA ILE A 69 -2.76 6.93 13.23
C ILE A 69 -2.48 6.72 14.72
N PRO A 70 -3.43 7.00 15.62
CA PRO A 70 -3.21 6.79 17.04
C PRO A 70 -3.20 5.30 17.38
N LEU A 71 -2.35 4.91 18.33
CA LEU A 71 -2.30 3.56 18.87
C LEU A 71 -2.70 3.55 20.33
N TYR A 72 -3.51 2.58 20.73
CA TYR A 72 -4.04 2.50 22.08
C TYR A 72 -3.60 1.22 22.80
N VAL A 73 -3.39 1.31 24.10
CA VAL A 73 -3.25 0.17 25.01
C VAL A 73 -4.18 0.40 26.18
N LYS A 74 -5.21 -0.44 26.30
CA LYS A 74 -6.27 -0.30 27.32
C LYS A 74 -6.95 1.07 27.25
N GLY A 75 -7.23 1.55 26.03
CA GLY A 75 -7.89 2.82 25.75
C GLY A 75 -7.01 4.06 25.91
N VAL A 76 -5.73 3.92 26.27
CA VAL A 76 -4.81 5.05 26.43
C VAL A 76 -3.82 5.08 25.28
N GLN A 77 -3.65 6.26 24.66
CA GLN A 77 -2.71 6.42 23.56
C GLN A 77 -1.26 6.12 24.01
N ARG A 78 -0.52 5.39 23.17
CA ARG A 78 0.88 4.99 23.40
C ARG A 78 1.70 5.14 22.13
N TYR A 79 3.00 5.35 22.32
CA TYR A 79 4.00 5.47 21.25
C TYR A 79 5.08 4.39 21.37
N GLY A 80 5.81 4.16 20.29
CA GLY A 80 6.84 3.15 20.15
C GLY A 80 6.40 1.94 19.34
N ASN A 81 7.20 0.86 19.40
CA ASN A 81 6.80 -0.43 18.85
C ASN A 81 5.93 -1.17 19.86
N LEU A 82 4.64 -1.31 19.54
CA LEU A 82 3.64 -2.00 20.36
C LEU A 82 3.34 -3.42 19.86
N GLY A 83 4.04 -3.89 18.82
CA GLY A 83 3.88 -5.24 18.26
C GLY A 83 2.42 -5.59 17.97
N ARG A 84 1.89 -6.56 18.72
CA ARG A 84 0.48 -7.02 18.64
C ARG A 84 -0.31 -6.80 19.93
N THR A 85 0.25 -6.10 20.92
CA THR A 85 -0.34 -5.96 22.26
C THR A 85 -1.14 -4.66 22.44
N CYS A 86 -1.38 -3.93 21.36
CA CYS A 86 -2.26 -2.76 21.32
C CYS A 86 -3.70 -3.14 21.01
N ASP A 87 -4.62 -2.21 21.28
CA ASP A 87 -6.06 -2.38 21.06
C ASP A 87 -6.41 -2.39 19.56
N ASN A 88 -5.58 -1.73 18.73
CA ASN A 88 -5.78 -1.57 17.29
C ASN A 88 -4.51 -1.98 16.49
N PRO A 89 -4.12 -3.26 16.49
CA PRO A 89 -2.92 -3.73 15.80
C PRO A 89 -3.09 -3.68 14.27
N SER A 90 -1.97 -3.47 13.56
CA SER A 90 -2.00 -3.23 12.11
C SER A 90 -2.43 -4.43 11.28
N PHE A 91 -2.14 -5.67 11.71
CA PHE A 91 -2.33 -6.92 10.97
C PHE A 91 -1.71 -7.00 9.54
N LEU A 92 -1.04 -5.95 9.08
CA LEU A 92 -0.42 -5.83 7.74
C LEU A 92 0.96 -6.54 7.66
N GLY A 93 1.13 -7.68 8.34
CA GLY A 93 2.35 -8.52 8.26
C GLY A 93 3.63 -7.97 8.94
N LYS A 94 3.61 -6.76 9.50
CA LYS A 94 4.70 -6.23 10.36
C LYS A 94 4.15 -5.83 11.72
N ASP A 95 5.05 -5.56 12.66
CA ASP A 95 4.74 -4.98 13.96
C ASP A 95 3.92 -3.68 13.83
N THR A 96 3.16 -3.38 14.88
CA THR A 96 2.41 -2.12 14.99
C THR A 96 3.30 -1.10 15.69
N VAL A 97 3.79 -0.13 14.92
CA VAL A 97 4.65 0.96 15.39
C VAL A 97 3.89 2.27 15.28
N SER A 98 3.97 3.13 16.29
CA SER A 98 3.36 4.45 16.25
C SER A 98 3.94 5.33 15.15
N GLY A 99 3.25 6.43 14.84
CA GLY A 99 3.78 7.44 13.94
C GLY A 99 3.57 7.20 12.45
N SER A 100 2.84 6.14 12.09
CA SER A 100 2.28 6.04 10.73
C SER A 100 1.24 7.15 10.51
N THR A 101 1.15 7.70 9.30
CA THR A 101 0.22 8.80 9.00
C THR A 101 -0.61 8.52 7.76
N LEU A 102 -1.81 9.10 7.71
CA LEU A 102 -2.74 9.04 6.60
C LEU A 102 -3.18 10.46 6.20
N GLN A 103 -3.36 10.71 4.91
CA GLN A 103 -3.95 11.95 4.43
C GLN A 103 -4.87 11.68 3.26
N ARG A 104 -5.99 12.41 3.22
CA ARG A 104 -6.94 12.42 2.10
C ARG A 104 -6.86 13.76 1.40
N TYR A 105 -6.75 13.71 0.07
CA TYR A 105 -6.76 14.88 -0.81
C TYR A 105 -7.94 14.76 -1.77
N GLU A 106 -8.58 15.89 -2.05
CA GLU A 106 -9.45 16.04 -3.21
C GLU A 106 -8.57 16.01 -4.48
N GLY A 107 -9.01 15.28 -5.51
CA GLY A 107 -8.35 15.27 -6.80
C GLY A 107 -8.39 16.64 -7.47
N ARG A 108 -7.33 16.96 -8.24
CA ARG A 108 -7.24 18.21 -8.97
C ARG A 108 -6.66 17.99 -10.35
N THR A 109 -7.11 18.76 -11.33
CA THR A 109 -6.46 18.87 -12.63
C THR A 109 -5.09 19.54 -12.50
N ALA A 110 -4.28 19.54 -13.57
CA ALA A 110 -2.97 20.17 -13.55
C ALA A 110 -3.00 21.70 -13.37
N ASP A 111 -4.09 22.37 -13.73
CA ASP A 111 -4.35 23.79 -13.49
C ASP A 111 -4.99 24.06 -12.11
N GLY A 112 -5.27 23.01 -11.32
CA GLY A 112 -5.72 23.10 -9.93
C GLY A 112 -7.23 23.05 -9.73
N GLU A 113 -8.00 22.89 -10.80
CA GLU A 113 -9.46 22.75 -10.73
C GLU A 113 -9.85 21.46 -9.98
N PRO A 114 -10.84 21.53 -9.08
CA PRO A 114 -11.25 20.38 -8.27
C PRO A 114 -11.91 19.28 -9.12
N LEU A 115 -11.61 18.03 -8.78
CA LEU A 115 -12.25 16.83 -9.29
C LEU A 115 -12.99 16.14 -8.13
N PRO A 116 -14.26 16.49 -7.86
CA PRO A 116 -14.93 16.14 -6.60
C PRO A 116 -15.15 14.63 -6.42
N ASN A 117 -15.18 13.86 -7.52
CA ASN A 117 -15.33 12.41 -7.50
C ASN A 117 -13.99 11.68 -7.43
N VAL A 118 -12.88 12.41 -7.41
CA VAL A 118 -11.55 11.84 -7.31
C VAL A 118 -10.97 12.14 -5.94
N ILE A 119 -10.42 11.10 -5.33
CA ILE A 119 -9.70 11.21 -4.07
C ILE A 119 -8.32 10.61 -4.22
N TRP A 120 -7.39 11.16 -3.47
CA TRP A 120 -6.06 10.58 -3.28
C TRP A 120 -5.87 10.30 -1.80
N ILE A 121 -5.38 9.11 -1.48
CA ILE A 121 -5.00 8.73 -0.12
C ILE A 121 -3.49 8.50 -0.09
N SER A 122 -2.78 9.18 0.80
CA SER A 122 -1.40 8.84 1.11
C SER A 122 -1.34 8.10 2.46
N PHE A 123 -0.60 7.00 2.51
CA PHE A 123 -0.31 6.26 3.73
C PHE A 123 1.20 6.20 3.94
N ALA A 124 1.71 6.90 4.95
CA ALA A 124 3.08 6.75 5.39
C ALA A 124 3.11 5.68 6.49
N ARG A 125 3.61 4.50 6.13
CA ARG A 125 3.70 3.35 7.04
C ARG A 125 5.03 3.35 7.75
N ASN A 126 5.00 3.56 9.06
CA ASN A 126 6.18 3.42 9.90
C ASN A 126 6.46 1.95 10.25
N SER A 127 7.72 1.56 10.23
CA SER A 127 8.21 0.26 10.73
C SER A 127 9.54 0.43 11.48
N SER A 128 9.85 1.65 11.91
CA SER A 128 11.12 2.02 12.53
C SER A 128 11.14 1.65 14.00
N SER A 129 12.26 1.12 14.48
CA SER A 129 12.46 0.87 15.93
C SER A 129 13.13 2.05 16.65
N ARG A 130 13.64 3.03 15.91
CA ARG A 130 14.38 4.20 16.39
C ARG A 130 14.17 5.41 15.47
N PHE A 131 14.27 6.62 16.01
CA PHE A 131 13.94 7.85 15.28
C PHE A 131 15.00 8.30 14.25
N ASP A 132 16.24 7.85 14.41
CA ASP A 132 17.42 8.22 13.61
C ASP A 132 17.74 7.21 12.50
N ALA A 133 16.86 6.23 12.26
CA ALA A 133 16.96 5.30 11.14
C ALA A 133 15.56 5.02 10.60
N VAL A 134 15.17 5.75 9.54
CA VAL A 134 13.81 5.65 9.02
C VAL A 134 13.65 4.34 8.25
N VAL A 135 12.74 3.49 8.72
CA VAL A 135 12.30 2.28 8.04
C VAL A 135 10.81 2.37 7.82
N GLY A 136 10.40 2.50 6.57
CA GLY A 136 9.00 2.67 6.23
C GLY A 136 8.82 2.84 4.73
N SER A 137 7.60 3.18 4.35
CA SER A 137 7.27 3.54 2.98
C SER A 137 6.09 4.49 2.96
N VAL A 138 5.95 5.23 1.87
CA VAL A 138 4.80 6.10 1.59
C VAL A 138 4.08 5.54 0.38
N GLN A 139 2.87 5.05 0.58
CA GLN A 139 1.96 4.66 -0.50
C GLN A 139 1.07 5.85 -0.86
N MET A 140 0.69 5.95 -2.13
CA MET A 140 -0.32 6.89 -2.60
C MET A 140 -1.26 6.18 -3.56
N ILE A 141 -2.56 6.30 -3.30
CA ILE A 141 -3.63 5.64 -4.06
C ILE A 141 -4.61 6.71 -4.54
N GLY A 142 -4.73 6.86 -5.85
CA GLY A 142 -5.76 7.68 -6.48
C GLY A 142 -6.96 6.82 -6.83
N TYR A 143 -8.17 7.33 -6.61
CA TYR A 143 -9.41 6.63 -6.89
C TYR A 143 -10.49 7.58 -7.40
N ASN A 144 -11.12 7.22 -8.53
CA ASN A 144 -12.32 7.87 -9.03
C ASN A 144 -13.55 7.08 -8.57
N GLN A 145 -14.38 7.70 -7.74
CA GLN A 145 -15.54 7.07 -7.11
C GLN A 145 -16.66 6.70 -8.10
N GLU A 146 -16.71 7.34 -9.27
CA GLU A 146 -17.74 7.07 -10.28
C GLU A 146 -17.28 6.04 -11.32
N SER A 147 -16.05 6.14 -11.81
CA SER A 147 -15.54 5.24 -12.85
C SER A 147 -14.87 3.99 -12.27
N GLY A 148 -14.40 4.07 -11.03
CA GLY A 148 -13.60 3.06 -10.37
C GLY A 148 -12.13 3.07 -10.76
N ALA A 149 -11.68 4.08 -11.51
CA ALA A 149 -10.30 4.19 -11.93
C ALA A 149 -9.39 4.30 -10.71
N THR A 150 -8.37 3.45 -10.63
CA THR A 150 -7.42 3.41 -9.52
C THR A 150 -5.99 3.47 -10.01
N ALA A 151 -5.16 4.23 -9.30
CA ALA A 151 -3.71 4.25 -9.49
C ALA A 151 -2.98 4.00 -8.18
N PHE A 152 -1.94 3.16 -8.22
CA PHE A 152 -1.06 2.89 -7.09
C PHE A 152 0.35 3.46 -7.31
N PHE A 153 0.82 4.22 -6.34
CA PHE A 153 2.21 4.65 -6.22
C PHE A 153 2.76 4.13 -4.89
N GLU A 154 4.00 3.69 -4.90
CA GLU A 154 4.72 3.35 -3.67
C GLU A 154 6.06 4.04 -3.69
N SER A 155 6.50 4.54 -2.53
CA SER A 155 7.84 5.06 -2.38
C SER A 155 8.88 3.95 -2.57
N CYS A 156 10.09 4.31 -2.99
CA CYS A 156 11.21 3.37 -2.93
C CYS A 156 11.62 3.10 -1.47
N ASP A 157 12.48 2.09 -1.27
CA ASP A 157 12.95 1.69 0.07
C ASP A 157 13.84 2.74 0.75
N ARG A 158 14.24 3.80 0.02
CA ARG A 158 15.02 4.95 0.51
C ARG A 158 14.13 6.18 0.60
N ILE A 159 13.33 6.25 1.66
CA ILE A 159 12.45 7.41 1.93
C ILE A 159 13.16 8.58 2.62
N GLU A 160 14.37 8.34 3.14
CA GLU A 160 15.34 9.40 3.43
C GLU A 160 15.88 9.92 2.07
N PRO A 161 15.94 11.24 1.81
CA PRO A 161 16.00 12.35 2.78
C PRO A 161 14.68 13.05 3.11
N TRP A 162 13.58 12.68 2.45
CA TRP A 162 12.31 13.42 2.53
C TRP A 162 11.56 13.20 3.83
N VAL A 163 11.68 11.99 4.39
CA VAL A 163 10.99 11.61 5.61
C VAL A 163 11.94 11.58 6.80
N LYS A 164 11.48 12.13 7.91
CA LYS A 164 12.12 12.05 9.23
C LYS A 164 11.13 11.53 10.27
N LEU A 165 11.65 11.12 11.43
CA LEU A 165 10.82 10.68 12.55
C LEU A 165 10.93 11.66 13.72
N ASP A 166 9.79 11.96 14.33
CA ASP A 166 9.75 12.63 15.63
C ASP A 166 10.43 11.75 16.68
N LYS A 167 11.33 12.34 17.47
CA LYS A 167 12.16 11.61 18.45
C LYS A 167 11.34 10.86 19.50
N GLU A 168 10.22 11.44 19.93
CA GLU A 168 9.42 10.92 21.04
C GLU A 168 8.30 9.99 20.57
N THR A 169 7.64 10.32 19.45
CA THR A 169 6.44 9.60 18.99
C THR A 169 6.71 8.66 17.83
N LEU A 170 7.88 8.76 17.19
CA LEU A 170 8.21 8.14 15.91
C LEU A 170 7.29 8.57 14.76
N ARG A 171 6.57 9.69 14.88
CA ARG A 171 5.73 10.22 13.80
C ARG A 171 6.55 10.55 12.57
N MET A 172 6.13 10.04 11.43
CA MET A 172 6.71 10.37 10.12
C MET A 172 6.35 11.81 9.75
N ARG A 173 7.36 12.58 9.35
CA ARG A 173 7.33 14.02 9.06
C ARG A 173 8.06 14.34 7.77
N GLY A 174 7.79 15.50 7.18
CA GLY A 174 8.43 15.99 5.97
C GLY A 174 7.58 15.88 4.71
N THR A 175 8.14 16.28 3.58
CA THR A 175 7.43 16.43 2.30
C THR A 175 8.16 15.66 1.21
N LEU A 176 7.43 14.80 0.50
CA LEU A 176 7.94 14.09 -0.66
C LEU A 176 7.81 14.98 -1.90
N PRO A 177 8.73 14.87 -2.88
CA PRO A 177 8.65 15.66 -4.11
C PRO A 177 7.37 15.32 -4.87
N GLY A 178 6.68 16.35 -5.38
CA GLY A 178 5.51 16.20 -6.25
C GLY A 178 5.90 16.17 -7.72
N ILE A 179 4.90 16.12 -8.60
CA ILE A 179 5.11 15.98 -10.05
C ILE A 179 5.81 17.19 -10.70
N GLU A 180 5.83 18.33 -10.02
CA GLU A 180 6.56 19.56 -10.40
C GLU A 180 8.08 19.36 -10.38
N ASP A 181 8.59 18.48 -9.53
CA ASP A 181 9.97 18.00 -9.55
C ASP A 181 9.99 16.58 -10.14
N GLN A 182 9.96 16.47 -11.46
CA GLN A 182 9.93 15.19 -12.17
C GLN A 182 11.06 14.24 -11.73
N ASN A 183 12.26 14.75 -11.48
CA ASN A 183 13.39 13.91 -11.08
C ASN A 183 13.21 13.41 -9.64
N GLY A 184 12.87 14.31 -8.72
CA GLY A 184 12.56 13.95 -7.34
C GLY A 184 11.39 12.97 -7.25
N PHE A 185 10.30 13.20 -7.99
CA PHE A 185 9.13 12.31 -8.02
C PHE A 185 9.49 10.91 -8.49
N ASN A 186 10.33 10.80 -9.53
CA ASN A 186 10.82 9.51 -10.03
C ASN A 186 11.83 8.82 -9.10
N GLU A 187 12.51 9.57 -8.25
CA GLU A 187 13.39 9.02 -7.22
C GLU A 187 12.59 8.55 -6.00
N ALA A 188 11.58 9.33 -5.61
CA ALA A 188 10.74 9.05 -4.45
C ALA A 188 9.79 7.90 -4.72
N PHE A 189 9.10 7.89 -5.87
CA PHE A 189 8.04 6.93 -6.19
C PHE A 189 8.41 5.99 -7.32
N ARG A 190 7.82 4.79 -7.28
CA ARG A 190 7.88 3.79 -8.34
C ARG A 190 6.48 3.43 -8.83
N THR A 191 6.40 3.05 -10.10
CA THR A 191 5.22 2.38 -10.64
C THR A 191 5.12 0.97 -10.07
N PRO A 192 3.92 0.35 -10.11
CA PRO A 192 3.78 -1.07 -9.82
C PRO A 192 4.80 -1.94 -10.58
N GLY A 193 5.40 -2.85 -9.82
CA GLY A 193 6.47 -3.74 -10.30
C GLY A 193 5.94 -5.06 -10.84
N ALA A 194 6.64 -6.16 -10.52
CA ALA A 194 6.19 -7.51 -10.85
C ALA A 194 5.04 -8.00 -9.95
N VAL A 195 4.92 -7.42 -8.75
CA VAL A 195 3.79 -7.69 -7.84
C VAL A 195 2.61 -6.84 -8.29
N GLN A 196 1.46 -7.49 -8.48
CA GLN A 196 0.22 -6.80 -8.77
C GLN A 196 -0.36 -6.26 -7.47
N CYS A 197 -0.60 -4.95 -7.37
CA CYS A 197 -1.15 -4.33 -6.14
C CYS A 197 -2.50 -4.93 -5.75
N VAL A 198 -3.26 -5.40 -6.75
CA VAL A 198 -4.54 -6.12 -6.58
C VAL A 198 -4.40 -7.48 -5.89
N GLN A 199 -3.18 -7.98 -5.67
CA GLN A 199 -2.98 -9.11 -4.77
C GLN A 199 -3.48 -8.77 -3.36
N CYS A 200 -3.19 -7.58 -2.85
CA CYS A 200 -3.69 -7.14 -1.54
C CYS A 200 -4.98 -6.32 -1.70
N HIS A 201 -5.07 -5.51 -2.75
CA HIS A 201 -6.20 -4.64 -3.06
C HIS A 201 -7.19 -5.32 -4.01
N GLN A 202 -7.51 -6.59 -3.77
CA GLN A 202 -8.24 -7.43 -4.73
C GLN A 202 -9.68 -6.97 -4.98
N ALA A 203 -10.37 -6.56 -3.91
CA ALA A 203 -11.78 -6.22 -3.93
C ALA A 203 -12.05 -4.71 -3.88
N ASP A 204 -11.06 -3.96 -3.39
CA ASP A 204 -11.17 -2.55 -3.01
C ASP A 204 -9.78 -1.89 -3.17
N PRO A 205 -9.70 -0.66 -3.72
CA PRO A 205 -8.46 0.14 -3.71
C PRO A 205 -7.92 0.42 -2.31
N PHE A 206 -8.75 0.41 -1.27
CA PHE A 206 -8.37 0.72 0.10
C PHE A 206 -8.47 -0.50 1.02
N ILE A 207 -7.42 -0.73 1.80
CA ILE A 207 -7.44 -1.73 2.86
C ILE A 207 -7.84 -1.04 4.16
N THR A 208 -8.92 -1.52 4.77
CA THR A 208 -9.43 -0.99 6.05
C THR A 208 -9.31 -2.03 7.16
N ASN A 209 -8.96 -1.57 8.35
CA ASN A 209 -9.07 -2.29 9.62
C ASN A 209 -9.04 -1.28 10.78
N ASP A 210 -9.13 -1.75 12.03
CA ASP A 210 -9.16 -0.86 13.20
C ASP A 210 -7.93 0.06 13.32
N PHE A 211 -6.77 -0.39 12.85
CA PHE A 211 -5.57 0.45 12.77
C PHE A 211 -5.76 1.61 11.76
N ILE A 212 -6.06 1.31 10.50
CA ILE A 212 -6.26 2.34 9.47
C ILE A 212 -7.43 3.27 9.81
N ASN A 213 -8.52 2.71 10.33
CA ASN A 213 -9.75 3.44 10.66
C ASN A 213 -9.62 4.31 11.92
N ALA A 214 -8.53 4.15 12.70
CA ALA A 214 -8.25 5.02 13.84
C ALA A 214 -7.84 6.44 13.42
N ALA A 215 -7.33 6.64 12.19
CA ALA A 215 -7.11 7.98 11.66
C ALA A 215 -8.43 8.62 11.21
N LYS A 216 -8.79 9.72 11.88
CA LYS A 216 -10.00 10.50 11.63
C LYS A 216 -9.67 11.86 11.04
N ILE A 217 -10.53 12.35 10.15
CA ILE A 217 -10.40 13.71 9.63
C ILE A 217 -10.59 14.69 10.80
N PRO A 218 -9.66 15.64 11.01
CA PRO A 218 -9.72 16.55 12.15
C PRO A 218 -11.08 17.25 12.28
N GLY A 219 -11.65 17.19 13.48
CA GLY A 219 -12.96 17.79 13.76
C GLY A 219 -14.17 16.94 13.36
N THR A 220 -13.97 15.69 12.93
CA THR A 220 -15.05 14.77 12.52
C THR A 220 -14.81 13.35 13.06
N ASP A 221 -15.84 12.50 12.99
CA ASP A 221 -15.72 11.04 13.23
C ASP A 221 -15.45 10.23 11.94
N GLU A 222 -15.35 10.92 10.80
CA GLU A 222 -15.11 10.32 9.50
C GLU A 222 -13.66 9.82 9.41
N THR A 223 -13.48 8.61 8.88
CA THR A 223 -12.15 8.03 8.64
C THR A 223 -11.46 8.76 7.50
N VAL A 224 -10.12 8.90 7.57
CA VAL A 224 -9.34 9.48 6.47
C VAL A 224 -9.49 8.63 5.19
N VAL A 225 -9.46 7.31 5.35
CA VAL A 225 -9.74 6.36 4.27
C VAL A 225 -11.25 6.18 4.16
N PRO A 226 -11.87 6.39 2.99
CA PRO A 226 -13.30 6.18 2.82
C PRO A 226 -13.66 4.69 2.87
N LYS A 227 -14.92 4.42 3.18
CA LYS A 227 -15.49 3.07 3.07
C LYS A 227 -16.21 2.96 1.74
N LEU A 228 -15.89 1.94 0.97
CA LEU A 228 -16.60 1.61 -0.26
C LEU A 228 -17.64 0.52 0.01
N ASP A 229 -18.68 0.50 -0.81
CA ASP A 229 -19.75 -0.49 -0.73
C ASP A 229 -19.51 -1.67 -1.70
N ALA A 230 -20.46 -2.61 -1.73
CA ALA A 230 -20.36 -3.82 -2.54
C ALA A 230 -20.36 -3.55 -4.06
N ASP A 231 -20.91 -2.41 -4.50
CA ASP A 231 -21.12 -2.07 -5.90
C ASP A 231 -20.16 -0.98 -6.41
N SER A 232 -19.32 -0.44 -5.52
CA SER A 232 -18.34 0.60 -5.84
C SER A 232 -17.44 0.17 -7.01
N PRO A 233 -17.25 0.98 -8.05
CA PRO A 233 -16.52 0.56 -9.23
C PRO A 233 -15.02 0.42 -8.94
N TYR A 234 -14.30 -0.47 -9.65
CA TYR A 234 -12.87 -0.68 -9.43
C TYR A 234 -12.14 -1.31 -10.63
N TYR A 235 -11.15 -0.60 -11.15
CA TYR A 235 -10.12 -1.12 -12.06
C TYR A 235 -8.80 -0.38 -11.87
N VAL A 236 -7.69 -0.97 -12.33
CA VAL A 236 -6.36 -0.33 -12.24
C VAL A 236 -5.95 0.21 -13.61
N ILE A 237 -5.64 1.51 -13.68
CA ILE A 237 -5.09 2.13 -14.89
C ILE A 237 -3.68 1.58 -15.14
N GLY A 238 -3.40 1.08 -16.36
CA GLY A 238 -2.13 0.40 -16.68
C GLY A 238 -2.04 -1.05 -16.16
N GLY A 239 -3.05 -1.51 -15.42
CA GLY A 239 -3.17 -2.88 -14.92
C GLY A 239 -4.12 -3.75 -15.75
N GLU A 240 -4.34 -3.45 -17.03
CA GLU A 240 -5.31 -4.15 -17.88
C GLU A 240 -4.99 -5.64 -18.07
N ASN A 241 -3.72 -6.02 -17.85
CA ASN A 241 -3.24 -7.40 -17.87
C ASN A 241 -3.13 -8.03 -16.47
N TRP A 242 -3.70 -7.42 -15.43
CA TRP A 242 -3.70 -7.95 -14.07
C TRP A 242 -4.88 -8.89 -13.79
N ASP A 243 -4.74 -9.72 -12.76
CA ASP A 243 -5.82 -10.56 -12.27
C ASP A 243 -6.76 -9.74 -11.38
N MET A 244 -7.77 -9.13 -12.00
CA MET A 244 -8.81 -8.35 -11.31
C MET A 244 -9.92 -9.22 -10.71
N ARG A 245 -9.79 -10.56 -10.74
CA ARG A 245 -10.85 -11.44 -10.25
C ARG A 245 -10.95 -11.35 -8.74
N THR A 246 -12.17 -11.27 -8.24
CA THR A 246 -12.52 -11.46 -6.83
C THR A 246 -13.58 -12.55 -6.69
N VAL A 247 -13.64 -13.20 -5.53
CA VAL A 247 -14.65 -14.24 -5.26
C VAL A 247 -15.99 -13.58 -4.94
N PHE A 248 -17.06 -14.16 -5.48
CA PHE A 248 -18.43 -13.87 -5.10
C PHE A 248 -19.17 -15.18 -4.80
N VAL A 249 -20.10 -15.14 -3.84
CA VAL A 249 -20.95 -16.29 -3.50
C VAL A 249 -22.39 -15.79 -3.35
N ASP A 250 -23.29 -16.30 -4.18
CA ASP A 250 -24.70 -15.94 -4.18
C ASP A 250 -25.35 -16.29 -2.83
N GLY A 251 -26.14 -15.35 -2.31
CA GLY A 251 -26.78 -15.45 -1.00
C GLY A 251 -25.83 -15.39 0.21
N ASN A 252 -24.52 -15.24 0.02
CA ASN A 252 -23.58 -15.12 1.12
C ASN A 252 -23.55 -13.70 1.67
N ARG A 253 -23.85 -13.57 2.95
CA ARG A 253 -24.11 -12.27 3.59
C ARG A 253 -22.85 -11.45 3.86
N CYS A 254 -21.65 -12.04 3.72
CA CYS A 254 -20.40 -11.28 3.79
C CYS A 254 -20.27 -10.23 2.69
N PHE A 255 -21.03 -10.35 1.59
CA PHE A 255 -21.03 -9.42 0.46
C PHE A 255 -22.14 -8.35 0.53
N GLU A 256 -22.97 -8.33 1.57
CA GLU A 256 -24.10 -7.38 1.70
C GLU A 256 -23.62 -5.93 1.89
N CYS A 257 -22.47 -5.72 2.54
CA CYS A 257 -21.95 -4.39 2.86
C CYS A 257 -20.85 -3.93 1.90
N HIS A 258 -19.91 -4.83 1.58
CA HIS A 258 -18.75 -4.56 0.75
C HIS A 258 -18.24 -5.86 0.12
N ARG A 259 -17.40 -5.75 -0.91
CA ARG A 259 -16.69 -6.92 -1.45
C ARG A 259 -15.57 -7.37 -0.50
N VAL A 260 -15.22 -8.67 -0.53
CA VAL A 260 -14.19 -9.23 0.36
C VAL A 260 -12.92 -9.55 -0.41
N GLY A 261 -11.81 -8.90 -0.04
CA GLY A 261 -10.47 -9.22 -0.56
C GLY A 261 -9.89 -10.43 0.17
N MET A 262 -9.99 -11.62 -0.41
CA MET A 262 -9.64 -12.87 0.28
C MET A 262 -8.17 -12.98 0.66
N THR A 263 -7.28 -12.45 -0.18
CA THR A 263 -5.84 -12.45 0.11
C THR A 263 -5.51 -11.56 1.33
N THR A 264 -6.10 -10.37 1.44
CA THR A 264 -5.90 -9.49 2.60
C THR A 264 -6.57 -10.04 3.86
N MET A 265 -7.78 -10.59 3.76
CA MET A 265 -8.41 -11.25 4.89
C MET A 265 -7.56 -12.42 5.40
N THR A 266 -7.00 -13.23 4.49
CA THR A 266 -6.08 -14.33 4.86
C THR A 266 -4.84 -13.79 5.59
N MET A 267 -4.23 -12.72 5.09
CA MET A 267 -3.09 -12.07 5.75
C MET A 267 -3.45 -11.60 7.16
N PHE A 268 -4.60 -10.95 7.35
CA PHE A 268 -5.05 -10.51 8.66
C PHE A 268 -5.23 -11.69 9.62
N MET A 269 -5.91 -12.75 9.17
CA MET A 269 -6.11 -13.96 9.97
C MET A 269 -4.80 -14.64 10.36
N GLN A 270 -3.84 -14.72 9.44
CA GLN A 270 -2.51 -15.24 9.71
C GLN A 270 -1.73 -14.38 10.71
N ASN A 271 -2.07 -13.10 10.82
CA ASN A 271 -1.50 -12.16 11.78
C ASN A 271 -2.31 -12.07 13.10
N GLY A 272 -3.24 -12.99 13.33
CA GLY A 272 -3.96 -13.11 14.60
C GLY A 272 -5.31 -12.39 14.63
N TRP A 273 -5.77 -11.82 13.52
CA TRP A 273 -7.11 -11.22 13.45
C TRP A 273 -8.19 -12.30 13.36
N ASN A 274 -9.27 -12.19 14.14
CA ASN A 274 -10.40 -13.10 14.05
C ASN A 274 -11.62 -12.36 13.49
N PRO A 275 -11.95 -12.51 12.19
CA PRO A 275 -13.13 -11.93 11.56
C PRO A 275 -14.41 -11.95 12.41
N ASN A 276 -14.70 -13.07 13.08
CA ASN A 276 -15.94 -13.24 13.86
C ASN A 276 -16.00 -12.38 15.13
N GLN A 277 -14.88 -11.80 15.57
CA GLN A 277 -14.86 -10.85 16.69
C GLN A 277 -15.09 -9.40 16.25
N HIS A 278 -15.10 -9.12 14.94
CA HIS A 278 -15.18 -7.76 14.40
C HIS A 278 -16.30 -7.59 13.36
N MET A 279 -16.81 -8.68 12.77
CA MET A 279 -17.75 -8.63 11.66
C MET A 279 -19.07 -9.37 11.95
N PRO A 280 -20.21 -8.78 11.58
CA PRO A 280 -20.37 -7.38 11.17
C PRO A 280 -20.14 -6.44 12.38
N PRO A 281 -19.79 -5.16 12.16
CA PRO A 281 -19.42 -4.25 13.25
C PRO A 281 -20.52 -4.03 14.31
N ASP A 282 -21.78 -4.18 13.93
CA ASP A 282 -22.96 -3.99 14.79
C ASP A 282 -23.39 -5.27 15.55
N ASP A 283 -23.01 -6.46 15.07
CA ASP A 283 -23.34 -7.75 15.69
C ASP A 283 -22.22 -8.80 15.45
N PRO A 284 -21.03 -8.65 16.06
CA PRO A 284 -19.88 -9.51 15.77
C PRO A 284 -20.17 -11.01 15.92
N GLY A 285 -19.83 -11.78 14.89
CA GLY A 285 -19.97 -13.23 14.87
C GLY A 285 -21.28 -13.73 14.28
N ARG A 286 -22.23 -12.83 13.98
CA ARG A 286 -23.50 -13.17 13.31
C ARG A 286 -23.31 -13.82 11.93
N LEU A 287 -22.19 -13.55 11.26
CA LEU A 287 -21.89 -14.03 9.90
C LEU A 287 -20.91 -15.21 9.88
N LYS A 288 -20.73 -15.91 11.00
CA LYS A 288 -19.73 -17.00 11.09
C LYS A 288 -19.97 -18.14 10.10
N GLU A 289 -21.23 -18.49 9.82
CA GLU A 289 -21.59 -19.51 8.82
C GLU A 289 -21.25 -19.03 7.40
N ASP A 290 -21.64 -17.81 7.04
CA ASP A 290 -21.33 -17.18 5.76
C ASP A 290 -19.81 -17.09 5.54
N LEU A 291 -19.06 -16.67 6.57
CA LEU A 291 -17.61 -16.63 6.54
C LEU A 291 -17.00 -18.02 6.35
N SER A 292 -17.52 -19.03 7.04
CA SER A 292 -17.06 -20.42 6.89
C SER A 292 -17.26 -20.93 5.47
N GLN A 293 -18.41 -20.63 4.85
CA GLN A 293 -18.67 -20.94 3.45
C GLN A 293 -17.69 -20.22 2.53
N LEU A 294 -17.50 -18.91 2.71
CA LEU A 294 -16.59 -18.09 1.90
C LEU A 294 -15.14 -18.61 1.98
N LEU A 295 -14.66 -18.95 3.18
CA LEU A 295 -13.32 -19.52 3.37
C LEU A 295 -13.18 -20.89 2.68
N GLN A 296 -14.23 -21.72 2.69
CA GLN A 296 -14.23 -22.99 1.95
C GLN A 296 -14.20 -22.78 0.44
N VAL A 297 -14.99 -21.83 -0.07
CA VAL A 297 -15.01 -21.41 -1.48
C VAL A 297 -13.64 -20.94 -1.91
N TRP A 298 -13.02 -20.02 -1.16
CA TRP A 298 -11.68 -19.54 -1.44
C TRP A 298 -10.63 -20.66 -1.46
N ARG A 299 -10.72 -21.58 -0.49
CA ARG A 299 -9.75 -22.68 -0.36
C ARG A 299 -9.85 -23.68 -1.50
N LYS A 300 -11.05 -24.06 -1.96
CA LYS A 300 -11.22 -25.07 -3.01
C LYS A 300 -11.48 -24.48 -4.40
N GLY A 301 -11.70 -23.18 -4.48
CA GLY A 301 -12.04 -22.46 -5.70
C GLY A 301 -13.55 -22.39 -5.93
N PRO A 302 -14.06 -21.26 -6.49
CA PRO A 302 -15.48 -21.06 -6.74
C PRO A 302 -16.09 -22.10 -7.68
N ASP A 303 -15.34 -22.57 -8.68
CA ASP A 303 -15.77 -23.60 -9.64
C ASP A 303 -16.26 -24.91 -9.00
N ASN A 304 -15.91 -25.16 -7.74
CA ASN A 304 -16.31 -26.35 -6.98
C ASN A 304 -17.58 -26.18 -6.13
N PHE A 305 -18.24 -25.02 -6.19
CA PHE A 305 -19.43 -24.73 -5.40
C PHE A 305 -20.52 -24.09 -6.25
N LYS A 306 -21.75 -24.58 -6.10
CA LYS A 306 -22.91 -23.98 -6.77
C LYS A 306 -23.15 -22.56 -6.24
N GLY A 307 -23.27 -21.60 -7.16
CA GLY A 307 -23.51 -20.19 -6.83
C GLY A 307 -22.27 -19.44 -6.36
N ALA A 308 -21.07 -20.01 -6.50
CA ALA A 308 -19.81 -19.30 -6.27
C ALA A 308 -19.12 -19.06 -7.61
N ASP A 309 -18.67 -17.83 -7.83
CA ASP A 309 -18.08 -17.41 -9.09
C ASP A 309 -16.85 -16.53 -8.86
N TRP A 310 -15.96 -16.51 -9.85
CA TRP A 310 -15.03 -15.41 -10.02
C TRP A 310 -15.77 -14.26 -10.71
N ILE A 311 -15.63 -13.05 -10.19
CA ILE A 311 -16.18 -11.83 -10.81
C ILE A 311 -15.09 -10.80 -11.07
N ILE A 312 -15.35 -9.94 -12.06
CA ILE A 312 -14.69 -8.63 -12.18
C ILE A 312 -15.62 -7.58 -11.56
N PRO A 313 -15.13 -6.69 -10.68
CA PRO A 313 -15.92 -5.61 -10.11
C PRO A 313 -16.58 -4.72 -11.19
N PRO A 314 -17.64 -3.97 -10.84
CA PRO A 314 -18.15 -2.90 -11.70
C PRO A 314 -17.02 -1.94 -12.09
N ALA A 315 -17.03 -1.39 -13.29
CA ALA A 315 -16.02 -0.44 -13.74
C ALA A 315 -16.53 0.33 -14.95
N ARG A 316 -16.16 1.60 -15.08
CA ARG A 316 -16.44 2.44 -16.26
C ARG A 316 -17.92 2.47 -16.66
N GLY A 317 -18.81 2.51 -15.66
CA GLY A 317 -20.27 2.51 -15.85
C GLY A 317 -20.86 1.13 -16.20
N GLU A 318 -20.05 0.08 -16.28
CA GLU A 318 -20.51 -1.29 -16.50
C GLU A 318 -20.71 -2.00 -15.17
N GLN A 319 -21.74 -2.86 -15.12
CA GLN A 319 -22.01 -3.73 -13.99
C GLN A 319 -20.92 -4.80 -13.84
N ARG A 320 -20.86 -5.42 -12.66
CA ARG A 320 -19.97 -6.56 -12.39
C ARG A 320 -20.13 -7.65 -13.46
N LYS A 321 -19.04 -8.33 -13.80
CA LYS A 321 -19.03 -9.40 -14.81
C LYS A 321 -18.63 -10.73 -14.20
N LEU A 322 -19.33 -11.79 -14.58
CA LEU A 322 -18.87 -13.17 -14.32
C LEU A 322 -17.63 -13.43 -15.17
N VAL A 323 -16.68 -14.13 -14.59
CA VAL A 323 -15.42 -14.47 -15.27
C VAL A 323 -15.56 -15.81 -15.96
N GLU A 324 -15.26 -15.84 -17.24
CA GLU A 324 -15.26 -17.06 -18.03
C GLU A 324 -13.97 -17.89 -17.84
N ALA A 325 -14.04 -19.17 -18.24
CA ALA A 325 -12.95 -20.12 -18.03
C ALA A 325 -11.64 -19.72 -18.74
N ASP A 326 -11.71 -18.90 -19.78
CA ASP A 326 -10.58 -18.45 -20.62
C ASP A 326 -9.99 -17.10 -20.20
N TYR A 327 -10.37 -16.54 -19.04
CA TYR A 327 -9.82 -15.28 -18.54
C TYR A 327 -8.28 -15.24 -18.66
N PRO A 328 -7.71 -14.29 -19.43
CA PRO A 328 -6.31 -14.39 -19.86
C PRO A 328 -5.31 -13.99 -18.77
N ASN A 329 -5.75 -13.24 -17.76
CA ASN A 329 -4.86 -12.58 -16.80
C ASN A 329 -4.78 -13.32 -15.46
N LYS A 330 -5.04 -14.64 -15.41
CA LYS A 330 -5.04 -15.39 -14.13
C LYS A 330 -3.66 -15.32 -13.46
N ALA A 331 -3.63 -14.87 -12.21
CA ALA A 331 -2.44 -14.80 -11.39
C ALA A 331 -2.46 -15.84 -10.26
N SER A 332 -1.26 -16.18 -9.77
CA SER A 332 -1.11 -17.28 -8.83
C SER A 332 -1.67 -17.03 -7.42
N PHE A 333 -1.91 -15.76 -7.05
CA PHE A 333 -2.51 -15.40 -5.76
C PHE A 333 -4.01 -15.72 -5.69
N ASN A 334 -4.66 -15.93 -6.84
CA ASN A 334 -6.05 -16.39 -6.95
C ASN A 334 -6.17 -17.89 -7.20
N ASN A 335 -5.08 -18.64 -7.08
CA ASN A 335 -5.13 -20.10 -7.23
C ASN A 335 -5.64 -20.75 -5.92
N PRO A 336 -6.71 -21.55 -5.99
CA PRO A 336 -7.22 -22.26 -4.83
C PRO A 336 -6.15 -23.09 -4.12
N GLY A 337 -6.23 -23.15 -2.78
CA GLY A 337 -5.35 -23.98 -1.96
C GLY A 337 -3.93 -23.42 -1.77
N ARG A 338 -3.58 -22.28 -2.39
CA ARG A 338 -2.39 -21.52 -1.99
C ARG A 338 -2.75 -20.60 -0.84
N SER A 339 -2.15 -20.83 0.33
CA SER A 339 -2.00 -19.79 1.35
C SER A 339 -1.24 -18.59 0.74
N PHE A 340 -1.24 -17.45 1.43
CA PHE A 340 -0.40 -16.27 1.12
C PHE A 340 1.11 -16.63 0.93
N ASP A 341 1.50 -17.88 1.23
CA ASP A 341 2.78 -18.51 0.93
C ASP A 341 3.19 -18.53 -0.56
N GLY A 342 2.35 -18.02 -1.48
CA GLY A 342 2.73 -17.79 -2.87
C GLY A 342 4.00 -16.94 -3.03
N ASN A 343 4.34 -16.09 -2.04
CA ASN A 343 5.63 -15.42 -1.94
C ASN A 343 6.52 -15.94 -0.81
N ALA A 344 6.00 -16.66 0.20
CA ALA A 344 6.88 -17.28 1.21
C ALA A 344 7.65 -18.48 0.63
N LYS A 345 7.10 -19.21 -0.36
CA LYS A 345 7.80 -20.34 -1.01
C LYS A 345 8.58 -19.96 -2.27
N GLN A 346 8.28 -18.84 -2.94
CA GLN A 346 9.20 -18.29 -3.96
C GLN A 346 10.33 -17.44 -3.34
N ASN A 347 10.14 -16.94 -2.12
CA ASN A 347 11.25 -16.52 -1.26
C ASN A 347 11.84 -17.65 -0.42
N LYS A 348 11.33 -18.90 -0.46
CA LYS A 348 12.21 -20.03 -0.15
C LYS A 348 13.32 -20.15 -1.20
N GLY A 349 13.08 -19.82 -2.47
CA GLY A 349 14.15 -19.79 -3.47
C GLY A 349 15.02 -18.52 -3.52
N ARG A 350 14.69 -17.46 -2.77
CA ARG A 350 15.40 -16.16 -2.86
C ARG A 350 15.55 -15.35 -1.57
N PHE A 351 14.98 -15.82 -0.46
CA PHE A 351 15.36 -15.48 0.91
C PHE A 351 16.04 -16.67 1.63
N GLU A 352 16.14 -17.87 1.03
CA GLU A 352 17.08 -18.91 1.52
C GLU A 352 18.54 -18.63 1.14
N ASP A 353 18.84 -17.55 0.40
CA ASP A 353 20.23 -17.16 0.09
C ASP A 353 20.79 -16.02 0.96
N ARG A 354 20.03 -15.51 1.95
CA ARG A 354 20.58 -14.61 3.00
C ARG A 354 19.94 -14.76 4.39
N VAL A 355 19.42 -15.93 4.72
CA VAL A 355 19.58 -16.41 6.10
C VAL A 355 20.97 -17.03 6.13
N ASP A 356 21.83 -16.55 7.02
CA ASP A 356 23.15 -17.12 7.25
C ASP A 356 22.95 -18.58 7.70
N ASP A 357 22.82 -19.49 6.74
CA ASP A 357 22.83 -20.95 6.91
C ASP A 357 24.27 -21.43 7.14
N ARG A 358 25.05 -20.64 7.88
CA ARG A 358 26.13 -21.23 8.64
C ARG A 358 25.47 -22.07 9.70
N GLN A 359 25.37 -23.37 9.41
CA GLN A 359 25.35 -24.38 10.47
C GLN A 359 26.27 -23.87 11.57
N LEU A 360 25.73 -23.70 12.78
CA LEU A 360 26.51 -23.29 13.93
C LEU A 360 27.79 -24.13 13.95
N SER A 361 28.94 -23.46 13.92
CA SER A 361 30.21 -24.12 14.08
C SER A 361 30.21 -24.89 15.40
N ASP A 362 31.05 -25.93 15.51
CA ASP A 362 31.15 -26.69 16.76
C ASP A 362 31.44 -25.80 17.97
N VAL A 363 32.19 -24.71 17.75
CA VAL A 363 32.46 -23.65 18.75
C VAL A 363 31.16 -22.99 19.21
N GLN A 364 30.29 -22.60 18.29
CA GLN A 364 29.03 -21.94 18.61
C GLN A 364 28.03 -22.90 19.26
N ARG A 365 28.00 -24.17 18.85
CA ARG A 365 27.19 -25.20 19.53
C ARG A 365 27.67 -25.44 20.96
N GLN A 366 28.99 -25.42 21.17
CA GLN A 366 29.58 -25.52 22.49
C GLN A 366 29.28 -24.29 23.35
N GLU A 367 29.30 -23.10 22.75
CA GLU A 367 28.93 -21.84 23.41
C GLU A 367 27.47 -21.85 23.87
N ILE A 368 26.52 -22.27 23.01
CA ILE A 368 25.11 -22.43 23.40
C ILE A 368 24.96 -23.34 24.61
N ARG A 369 25.64 -24.50 24.61
CA ARG A 369 25.58 -25.44 25.75
C ARG A 369 26.14 -24.85 27.02
N GLN A 370 27.14 -23.98 26.92
CA GLN A 370 27.73 -23.30 28.07
C GLN A 370 26.79 -22.21 28.60
N LEU A 371 26.33 -21.31 27.72
CA LEU A 371 25.41 -20.22 28.09
C LEU A 371 24.11 -20.75 28.68
N LEU A 372 23.58 -21.87 28.17
CA LEU A 372 22.37 -22.48 28.71
C LEU A 372 22.56 -23.00 30.16
N LYS A 373 23.73 -23.56 30.48
CA LYS A 373 24.07 -23.96 31.86
C LYS A 373 24.15 -22.75 32.78
N ASP A 374 24.59 -21.62 32.24
CA ASP A 374 24.79 -20.37 32.97
C ASP A 374 23.47 -19.57 33.12
N VAL A 375 22.32 -20.03 32.61
CA VAL A 375 20.99 -19.46 32.90
C VAL A 375 20.54 -19.92 34.28
N ASP A 376 20.31 -19.01 35.24
CA ASP A 376 19.96 -19.37 36.63
C ASP A 376 18.51 -19.82 36.78
N ASP A 377 17.63 -19.25 35.96
CA ASP A 377 16.20 -19.53 36.00
C ASP A 377 15.89 -20.87 35.33
N VAL A 378 15.37 -21.80 36.13
CA VAL A 378 15.11 -23.19 35.70
C VAL A 378 14.02 -23.26 34.63
N ASP A 379 13.01 -22.41 34.72
CA ASP A 379 11.91 -22.37 33.75
C ASP A 379 12.38 -21.81 32.41
N THR A 380 13.14 -20.71 32.42
CA THR A 380 13.79 -20.15 31.22
C THR A 380 14.72 -21.17 30.57
N ARG A 381 15.53 -21.90 31.36
CA ARG A 381 16.41 -22.95 30.83
C ARG A 381 15.60 -24.04 30.12
N LYS A 382 14.50 -24.48 30.73
CA LYS A 382 13.61 -25.49 30.16
C LYS A 382 12.94 -25.03 28.86
N GLU A 383 12.55 -23.76 28.76
CA GLU A 383 12.01 -23.20 27.51
C GLU A 383 13.01 -23.25 26.35
N PHE A 384 14.30 -23.01 26.62
CA PHE A 384 15.35 -23.17 25.61
C PHE A 384 15.60 -24.63 25.24
N GLU A 385 15.56 -25.55 26.21
CA GLU A 385 15.69 -26.99 25.95
C GLU A 385 14.53 -27.50 25.05
N ASP A 386 13.29 -27.14 25.38
CA ASP A 386 12.10 -27.46 24.58
C ASP A 386 12.18 -26.84 23.17
N TRP A 387 12.72 -25.63 23.06
CA TRP A 387 12.96 -24.98 21.77
C TRP A 387 14.02 -25.74 20.96
N PHE A 388 15.13 -26.16 21.57
CA PHE A 388 16.19 -26.90 20.88
C PHE A 388 15.71 -28.27 20.40
N GLU A 389 14.83 -28.94 21.15
CA GLU A 389 14.23 -30.21 20.74
C GLU A 389 13.32 -30.03 19.52
N LYS A 390 12.52 -28.95 19.48
CA LYS A 390 11.53 -28.71 18.41
C LYS A 390 12.12 -28.11 17.14
N MET A 391 13.10 -27.21 17.28
CA MET A 391 13.59 -26.38 16.18
C MET A 391 15.09 -26.54 15.90
N GLY A 392 15.83 -27.25 16.76
CA GLY A 392 17.29 -27.30 16.70
C GLY A 392 17.96 -26.07 17.31
N MET A 393 19.29 -26.11 17.40
CA MET A 393 20.11 -24.97 17.82
C MET A 393 20.46 -24.11 16.61
N ASP A 394 20.16 -22.81 16.68
CA ASP A 394 20.45 -21.84 15.63
C ASP A 394 21.06 -20.53 16.19
N GLU A 395 21.39 -19.58 15.31
CA GLU A 395 21.92 -18.26 15.68
C GLU A 395 20.90 -17.39 16.45
N SER A 396 19.59 -17.72 16.37
CA SER A 396 18.55 -17.04 17.14
C SER A 396 18.63 -17.45 18.61
N ALA A 397 18.80 -18.74 18.87
CA ALA A 397 19.06 -19.28 20.20
C ALA A 397 20.33 -18.69 20.81
N LEU A 398 21.45 -18.68 20.06
CA LEU A 398 22.72 -18.13 20.54
C LEU A 398 22.61 -16.65 20.90
N ARG A 399 21.97 -15.82 20.06
CA ARG A 399 21.77 -14.39 20.35
C ARG A 399 20.95 -14.13 21.60
N LYS A 400 19.86 -14.89 21.81
CA LYS A 400 19.02 -14.72 23.00
C LYS A 400 19.74 -15.16 24.28
N LEU A 401 20.48 -16.27 24.23
CA LEU A 401 21.30 -16.72 25.37
C LEU A 401 22.41 -15.71 25.71
N ARG A 402 23.08 -15.13 24.70
CA ARG A 402 24.05 -14.05 24.91
C ARG A 402 23.41 -12.81 25.54
N ALA A 403 22.21 -12.44 25.13
CA ALA A 403 21.50 -11.30 25.71
C ALA A 403 21.15 -11.53 27.19
N ILE A 404 20.77 -12.76 27.55
CA ILE A 404 20.52 -13.14 28.95
C ILE A 404 21.81 -13.11 29.77
N SER A 405 22.92 -13.65 29.24
CA SER A 405 24.23 -13.64 29.92
C SER A 405 24.78 -12.23 30.09
N ASN A 406 24.75 -11.41 29.04
CA ASN A 406 25.22 -10.02 29.09
C ASN A 406 24.35 -9.14 30.02
N GLY A 407 23.09 -9.53 30.24
CA GLY A 407 22.21 -8.90 31.22
C GLY A 407 22.57 -9.22 32.67
N LYS A 408 23.39 -10.26 32.93
CA LYS A 408 23.93 -10.56 34.26
C LYS A 408 25.18 -9.75 34.59
N ASP A 409 25.98 -9.38 33.59
CA ASP A 409 27.17 -8.54 33.76
C ASP A 409 26.84 -7.05 33.96
N ALA A 410 25.57 -6.67 33.77
CA ALA A 410 25.06 -5.31 33.93
C ALA A 410 24.35 -5.06 35.27
N LYS A 411 24.53 -5.95 36.27
CA LYS A 411 23.98 -5.81 37.62
C LYS A 411 25.06 -5.63 38.69
#